data_AF-A0A819HRI0-F1
#
_entry.id   AF-A0A819HRI0-F1
#
_cell.length_a   1.000
_cell.length_b   1.000
_cell.length_c   1.000
_cell.angle_alpha   90.00
_cell.angle_beta   90.00
_cell.angle_gamma   90.00
#
_symmetry.space_group_name_H-M   'P 1'
#
loop_
_entity.id
_entity.type
_entity.pdbx_description
1 polymer ?
#
loop_
_entity_poly.entity_id
_entity_poly.type
_entity_poly.pdbx_seq_one_letter_code
_entity_poly.pdbx_strand_id
1 'polypeptide(L)'
;MNPNLTDEPIYRRRISIIRDFALNTTTHGIPGIARGRSTQNRLFWSLVFMIFSGVMLYFIIQAIRTYFEYPTQTRVNITSERIQYFPALTICNAGGVRADAVFLPYAHYVQNFNVTTPS
;
A
#
# COMPACT_ATOMS: atom_id res chain seq x y z
N MET A 1 33.22 12.36 -41.89
CA MET A 1 31.74 12.49 -41.96
C MET A 1 31.41 13.05 -43.34
N ASN A 2 30.67 12.32 -44.18
CA ASN A 2 30.36 12.75 -45.56
C ASN A 2 29.16 13.72 -45.56
N PRO A 3 29.28 14.96 -46.07
CA PRO A 3 28.27 16.01 -45.94
C PRO A 3 27.00 15.83 -46.82
N ASN A 4 26.90 14.77 -47.63
CA ASN A 4 25.82 14.61 -48.63
C ASN A 4 24.59 13.80 -48.19
N LEU A 5 24.49 13.31 -46.94
CA LEU A 5 23.32 12.52 -46.50
C LEU A 5 22.12 13.38 -46.07
N THR A 6 22.33 14.68 -45.81
CA THR A 6 21.30 15.58 -45.25
C THR A 6 20.34 16.16 -46.29
N ASP A 7 20.63 16.05 -47.59
CA ASP A 7 19.81 16.63 -48.67
C ASP A 7 18.85 15.64 -49.35
N GLU A 8 18.82 14.38 -48.92
CA GLU A 8 17.83 13.41 -49.39
C GLU A 8 16.41 13.83 -48.97
N PRO A 9 15.43 13.93 -49.89
CA PRO A 9 14.08 14.41 -49.59
C PRO A 9 13.35 13.55 -48.53
N ILE A 10 13.72 12.28 -48.45
CA ILE A 10 13.22 11.33 -47.45
C ILE A 10 13.65 11.74 -46.03
N TYR A 11 14.87 12.26 -45.87
CA TYR A 11 15.42 12.66 -44.58
C TYR A 11 14.71 13.91 -44.03
N ARG A 12 14.50 14.94 -44.87
CA ARG A 12 13.71 16.13 -44.49
C ARG A 12 12.30 15.77 -44.04
N ARG A 13 11.64 14.84 -44.74
CA ARG A 13 10.28 14.40 -44.42
C ARG A 13 10.19 13.67 -43.08
N ARG A 14 11.18 12.83 -42.74
CA ARG A 14 11.21 12.16 -41.43
C ARG A 14 11.38 13.16 -40.29
N ILE A 15 12.25 14.15 -40.45
CA ILE A 15 12.46 15.19 -39.44
C ILE A 15 11.20 16.05 -39.26
N SER A 16 10.51 16.42 -40.35
CA SER A 16 9.27 17.20 -40.24
C SER A 16 8.18 16.43 -39.50
N ILE A 17 7.99 15.14 -39.80
CA ILE A 17 7.01 14.28 -39.12
C ILE A 17 7.33 14.16 -37.62
N ILE A 18 8.59 13.90 -37.27
CA ILE A 18 9.01 13.81 -35.86
C ILE A 18 8.80 15.15 -35.15
N ARG A 19 9.07 16.27 -35.82
CA ARG A 19 8.86 17.61 -35.28
C ARG A 19 7.38 17.93 -35.08
N ASP A 20 6.52 17.58 -36.03
CA ASP A 20 5.08 17.80 -35.94
C ASP A 20 4.44 16.93 -34.86
N PHE A 21 4.89 15.68 -34.73
CA PHE A 21 4.50 14.80 -33.63
C PHE A 21 4.95 15.34 -32.28
N ALA A 22 6.19 15.81 -32.19
CA ALA A 22 6.76 16.40 -30.98
C ALA A 22 6.07 17.71 -30.56
N LEU A 23 5.52 18.48 -31.50
CA LEU A 23 4.77 19.70 -31.22
C LEU A 23 3.31 19.46 -30.85
N ASN A 24 2.71 18.38 -31.37
CA ASN A 24 1.30 18.02 -31.12
C ASN A 24 1.10 16.99 -30.01
N THR A 25 2.18 16.38 -29.48
CA THR A 25 2.06 15.44 -28.37
C THR A 25 1.64 16.18 -27.09
N THR A 26 0.74 15.56 -26.34
CA THR A 26 0.25 16.04 -25.03
C THR A 26 1.30 15.93 -23.92
N THR A 27 2.45 15.29 -24.20
CA THR A 27 3.56 15.17 -23.26
C THR A 27 4.24 16.53 -23.10
N HIS A 28 3.88 17.27 -22.05
CA HIS A 28 4.24 18.68 -21.82
C HIS A 28 5.74 19.06 -21.94
N GLY A 29 6.68 18.10 -21.90
CA GLY A 29 8.12 18.38 -22.05
C GLY A 29 8.64 18.38 -23.49
N ILE A 30 7.95 17.72 -24.42
CA ILE A 30 8.43 17.50 -25.80
C ILE A 30 8.35 18.77 -26.68
N PRO A 31 7.34 19.66 -26.55
CA PRO A 31 7.30 20.93 -27.28
C PRO A 31 8.49 21.87 -26.96
N GLY A 32 9.04 21.79 -25.75
CA GLY A 32 10.23 22.54 -25.33
C GLY A 32 11.50 22.12 -26.08
N ILE A 33 11.68 20.81 -26.30
CA ILE A 33 12.76 20.25 -27.13
C ILE A 33 12.58 20.65 -28.60
N ALA A 34 11.35 20.59 -29.11
CA ALA A 34 11.05 20.87 -30.52
C ALA A 34 11.17 22.37 -30.90
N ARG A 35 10.86 23.29 -29.97
CA ARG A 35 10.97 24.76 -30.17
C ARG A 35 12.37 25.33 -29.94
N GLY A 36 13.27 24.61 -29.27
CA GLY A 36 14.64 25.05 -29.04
C GLY A 36 15.39 25.32 -30.35
N ARG A 37 15.63 26.60 -30.67
CA ARG A 37 16.47 27.02 -31.81
C ARG A 37 17.97 26.83 -31.56
N SER A 38 18.40 26.86 -30.29
CA SER A 38 19.79 26.62 -29.87
C SER A 38 19.99 25.20 -29.34
N THR A 39 21.17 24.62 -29.60
CA THR A 39 21.60 23.30 -29.12
C THR A 39 21.59 23.19 -27.60
N GLN A 40 21.89 24.28 -26.87
CA GLN A 40 21.84 24.32 -25.40
C GLN A 40 20.43 24.14 -24.84
N ASN A 41 19.43 24.81 -25.43
CA ASN A 41 18.04 24.62 -24.99
C ASN A 41 17.56 23.21 -25.28
N ARG A 42 17.94 22.61 -26.42
CA ARG A 42 17.60 21.21 -26.72
C ARG A 42 18.19 20.25 -25.69
N LEU A 43 19.44 20.47 -25.28
CA LEU A 43 20.09 19.64 -24.27
C LEU A 43 19.39 19.78 -22.92
N PHE A 44 19.11 21.01 -22.48
CA PHE A 44 18.37 21.27 -21.24
C PHE A 44 17.01 20.56 -21.23
N TRP A 45 16.20 20.75 -22.28
CA TRP A 45 14.88 20.12 -22.34
C TRP A 45 14.95 18.59 -22.45
N SER A 46 15.99 18.04 -23.07
CA SER A 46 16.21 16.58 -23.12
C SER A 46 16.57 16.01 -21.76
N LEU A 47 17.44 16.70 -20.99
CA LEU A 47 17.78 16.31 -19.62
C LEU A 47 16.55 16.36 -18.72
N VAL A 48 15.77 17.43 -18.80
CA VAL A 48 14.52 17.58 -18.07
C VAL A 48 13.57 16.43 -18.38
N PHE A 49 13.36 16.12 -19.67
CA PHE A 49 12.51 15.00 -20.07
C PHE A 49 12.99 13.65 -19.52
N MET A 50 14.30 13.41 -19.55
CA MET A 50 14.90 12.18 -19.03
C MET A 50 14.71 12.05 -17.50
N ILE A 51 14.87 13.16 -16.76
CA ILE A 51 14.63 13.19 -15.31
C ILE A 51 13.16 12.92 -15.00
N PHE A 52 12.22 13.61 -15.65
CA PHE A 52 10.78 13.39 -15.44
C PHE A 52 10.37 11.95 -15.76
N SER A 53 10.91 11.38 -16.84
CA SER A 53 10.67 9.98 -17.21
C SER A 53 11.21 9.01 -16.16
N GLY A 54 12.41 9.26 -15.62
CA GLY A 54 12.98 8.46 -14.54
C GLY A 54 12.14 8.50 -13.26
N VAL A 55 11.70 9.69 -12.86
CA VAL A 55 10.81 9.87 -11.69
C VAL A 55 9.47 9.17 -11.90
N MET A 56 8.88 9.27 -13.08
CA MET A 56 7.64 8.57 -13.43
C MET A 56 7.80 7.05 -13.29
N LEU A 57 8.87 6.48 -13.86
CA LEU A 57 9.15 5.04 -13.74
C LEU A 57 9.37 4.61 -12.29
N TYR A 58 10.08 5.41 -11.50
CA TYR A 58 10.26 5.16 -10.08
C TYR A 58 8.91 5.08 -9.34
N PHE A 59 8.01 6.05 -9.57
CA PHE A 59 6.68 6.03 -8.95
C PHE A 59 5.84 4.82 -9.40
N ILE A 60 5.91 4.44 -10.68
CA ILE A 60 5.21 3.25 -11.19
C ILE A 60 5.70 1.99 -10.46
N ILE A 61 7.02 1.82 -10.34
CA ILE A 61 7.60 0.67 -9.65
C ILE A 61 7.15 0.63 -8.19
N GLN A 62 7.17 1.77 -7.50
CA GLN A 62 6.71 1.84 -6.11
C GLN A 62 5.22 1.50 -5.98
N ALA A 63 4.37 2.04 -6.87
CA ALA A 63 2.94 1.72 -6.88
C ALA A 63 2.69 0.22 -7.09
N ILE A 64 3.43 -0.42 -8.00
CA ILE A 64 3.35 -1.86 -8.24
C ILE A 64 3.77 -2.65 -6.99
N ARG A 65 4.87 -2.26 -6.34
CA ARG A 65 5.33 -2.92 -5.10
C ARG A 65 4.28 -2.81 -3.99
N THR A 66 3.79 -1.60 -3.72
CA THR A 66 2.74 -1.38 -2.71
C THR A 66 1.45 -2.13 -3.02
N TYR A 67 1.10 -2.31 -4.30
CA TYR A 67 -0.05 -3.13 -4.68
C TYR A 67 0.14 -4.61 -4.30
N PHE A 68 1.32 -5.18 -4.56
CA PHE A 68 1.65 -6.57 -4.23
C PHE A 68 2.02 -6.80 -2.76
N GLU A 69 2.20 -5.75 -1.97
CA GLU A 69 2.31 -5.85 -0.50
C GLU A 69 0.95 -6.14 0.17
N TYR A 70 -0.15 -6.11 -0.58
CA TYR A 70 -1.52 -6.33 -0.10
C TYR A 70 -1.85 -5.60 1.23
N PRO A 71 -1.55 -4.29 1.36
CA PRO A 71 -1.80 -3.58 2.61
C PRO A 71 -3.31 -3.49 2.87
N THR A 72 -3.77 -4.02 4.00
CA THR A 72 -5.17 -3.93 4.42
C THR A 72 -5.42 -2.63 5.17
N GLN A 73 -6.28 -1.76 4.63
CA GLN A 73 -6.72 -0.55 5.32
C GLN A 73 -7.99 -0.82 6.11
N THR A 74 -7.89 -0.94 7.43
CA THR A 74 -9.07 -1.07 8.29
C THR A 74 -9.72 0.29 8.51
N ARG A 75 -10.88 0.52 7.90
CA ARG A 75 -11.70 1.72 8.13
C ARG A 75 -12.67 1.44 9.28
N VAL A 76 -12.43 2.05 10.44
CA VAL A 76 -13.37 2.02 11.57
C VAL A 76 -14.38 3.14 11.36
N ASN A 77 -15.63 2.78 11.07
CA ASN A 77 -16.72 3.74 10.99
C ASN A 77 -17.71 3.48 12.14
N ILE A 78 -18.10 4.53 12.84
CA ILE A 78 -19.09 4.46 13.91
C ILE A 78 -20.44 4.76 13.27
N THR A 79 -21.20 3.72 12.97
CA THR A 79 -22.57 3.85 12.45
C THR A 79 -23.54 3.62 13.60
N SER A 80 -24.47 4.55 13.79
CA SER A 80 -25.55 4.41 14.78
C SER A 80 -26.71 3.65 14.15
N GLU A 81 -26.83 2.36 14.46
CA GLU A 81 -27.95 1.54 14.02
C GLU A 81 -29.13 1.70 15.00
N ARG A 82 -30.36 1.83 14.46
CA ARG A 82 -31.58 2.04 15.26
C ARG A 82 -31.89 0.86 16.18
N ILE A 83 -31.47 -0.35 15.81
CA ILE A 83 -31.75 -1.60 16.53
C ILE A 83 -30.46 -2.40 16.53
N GLN A 84 -29.91 -2.68 17.71
CA GLN A 84 -28.68 -3.46 17.88
C GLN A 84 -28.98 -4.71 18.69
N TYR A 85 -28.42 -5.86 18.29
CA TYR A 85 -28.60 -7.10 19.03
C TYR A 85 -27.99 -6.99 20.42
N PHE A 86 -28.76 -7.35 21.44
CA PHE A 86 -28.25 -7.40 22.81
C PHE A 86 -27.20 -8.54 22.92
N PRO A 87 -25.99 -8.26 23.42
CA PRO A 87 -24.94 -9.27 23.50
C PRO A 87 -25.27 -10.32 24.58
N ALA A 88 -24.71 -11.51 24.44
CA ALA A 88 -24.76 -12.51 25.49
C ALA A 88 -23.97 -12.00 26.71
N LEU A 89 -24.66 -11.75 27.82
CA LEU A 89 -24.03 -11.42 29.08
C LEU A 89 -23.68 -12.70 29.84
N THR A 90 -22.40 -12.90 30.11
CA THR A 90 -21.94 -13.96 31.01
C THR A 90 -21.54 -13.33 32.33
N ILE A 91 -22.27 -13.67 33.39
CA ILE A 91 -21.95 -13.23 34.76
C ILE A 91 -21.40 -14.45 35.50
N CYS A 92 -20.16 -14.37 35.95
CA CYS A 92 -19.55 -15.40 36.79
C CYS A 92 -19.43 -14.92 38.24
N ASN A 93 -19.58 -15.86 39.17
CA ASN A 93 -19.16 -15.63 40.55
C ASN A 93 -17.62 -15.59 40.58
N ALA A 94 -17.04 -14.60 41.26
CA ALA A 94 -15.58 -14.50 41.44
C ALA A 94 -15.02 -15.62 42.33
N GLY A 95 -15.87 -16.29 43.10
CA GLY A 95 -15.52 -17.51 43.81
C GLY A 95 -15.31 -18.67 42.85
N GLY A 96 -14.06 -19.11 42.67
CA GLY A 96 -13.73 -20.25 41.81
C GLY A 96 -14.21 -21.61 42.34
N VAL A 97 -14.44 -21.72 43.66
CA VAL A 97 -14.96 -22.92 44.30
C VAL A 97 -15.91 -22.57 45.43
N ARG A 98 -16.92 -23.42 45.61
CA ARG A 98 -17.83 -23.38 46.76
C ARG A 98 -17.19 -24.12 47.92
N ALA A 99 -16.84 -23.40 48.99
CA ALA A 99 -16.19 -23.98 50.16
C ALA A 99 -17.03 -25.09 50.81
N ASP A 100 -18.36 -24.94 50.83
CA ASP A 100 -19.30 -25.96 51.31
C ASP A 100 -19.28 -27.23 50.45
N ALA A 101 -19.15 -27.08 49.12
CA ALA A 101 -19.05 -28.21 48.20
C ALA A 101 -17.76 -29.02 48.38
N VAL A 102 -16.69 -28.42 48.89
CA VAL A 102 -15.40 -29.09 49.14
C VAL A 102 -15.29 -29.60 50.57
N PHE A 103 -15.68 -28.78 51.55
CA PHE A 103 -15.46 -29.05 52.97
C PHE A 103 -16.39 -30.12 53.54
N LEU A 104 -17.67 -30.16 53.11
CA LEU A 104 -18.63 -31.15 53.60
C LEU A 104 -18.25 -32.61 53.28
N PRO A 105 -17.96 -32.99 52.01
CA PRO A 105 -17.54 -34.36 51.70
C PRO A 105 -16.19 -34.69 52.35
N TYR A 106 -15.30 -33.71 52.47
CA TYR A 106 -14.02 -33.88 53.16
C TYR A 106 -14.21 -34.21 54.65
N ALA A 107 -15.05 -33.46 55.37
CA ALA A 107 -15.34 -33.70 56.77
C ALA A 107 -15.98 -35.09 57.00
N HIS A 108 -16.91 -35.50 56.14
CA HIS A 108 -17.54 -36.82 56.20
C HIS A 108 -16.51 -37.95 55.92
N TYR A 109 -15.61 -37.77 54.96
CA TYR A 109 -14.51 -38.70 54.71
C TYR A 109 -13.61 -38.86 55.94
N VAL A 110 -13.15 -37.74 56.51
CA VAL A 110 -12.23 -37.77 57.65
C VAL A 110 -12.85 -38.45 58.87
N GLN A 111 -14.15 -38.20 59.12
CA GLN A 111 -14.88 -38.84 60.23
C GLN A 111 -15.07 -40.34 60.01
N ASN A 112 -15.46 -40.76 58.80
CA ASN A 112 -15.73 -42.17 58.52
C ASN A 112 -14.47 -43.04 58.52
N PHE A 113 -13.35 -42.49 58.07
CA PHE A 113 -12.06 -43.20 58.02
C PHE A 113 -11.19 -42.94 59.26
N ASN A 114 -11.72 -42.26 60.28
CA ASN A 114 -11.07 -41.95 61.55
C ASN A 114 -9.64 -41.38 61.41
N VAL A 115 -9.45 -40.56 60.37
CA VAL A 115 -8.14 -40.08 59.89
C VAL A 115 -7.58 -38.94 60.74
N THR A 116 -8.21 -38.64 61.89
CA THR A 116 -7.84 -37.58 62.82
C THR A 116 -6.84 -38.01 63.89
N THR A 117 -6.32 -39.25 63.84
CA THR A 117 -5.26 -39.69 64.75
C THR A 117 -3.87 -39.41 64.14
N PRO A 118 -3.13 -38.39 64.62
CA PRO A 118 -1.71 -38.30 64.32
C PRO A 118 -0.99 -39.42 65.07
N SER A 119 -0.07 -40.11 64.38
CA SER A 119 0.92 -41.02 64.98
C SER A 119 1.87 -40.27 65.90
#